data_AF-A0A8S2J1Z9-F1
#
_entry.id   AF-A0A8S2J1Z9-F1
#
_cell.length_a   1.000
_cell.length_b   1.000
_cell.length_c   1.000
_cell.angle_alpha   90.00
_cell.angle_beta   90.00
_cell.angle_gamma   90.00
#
_symmetry.space_group_name_H-M   'P 1'
#
loop_
_entity.id
_entity.type
_entity.pdbx_description
1 polymer ?
#
loop_
_entity_poly.entity_id
_entity_poly.type
_entity_poly.pdbx_seq_one_letter_code
_entity_poly.pdbx_strand_id
1 'polypeptide(L)'
;FLEKPLAEWIELFQKANQIPYGPINDMKGVFENEQVTFLKQVLEMKNPNRTKPVRIVGPSVNFENIEKSTMLRRAAPLLGEHTRSILQTELGYTNENIDKLIQDKIIQ
;
A
#
# COMPACT_ATOMS: atom_id res chain seq x y z
N PHE A 1 -25.46 -2.96 -26.62
CA PHE A 1 -24.54 -3.42 -25.56
C PHE A 1 -25.02 -4.65 -24.80
N LEU A 2 -26.32 -4.79 -24.45
CA LEU A 2 -26.82 -5.96 -23.71
C LEU A 2 -26.85 -7.28 -24.51
N GLU A 3 -26.65 -7.22 -25.83
CA GLU A 3 -26.80 -8.36 -26.75
C GLU A 3 -25.56 -9.25 -26.85
N LYS A 4 -24.40 -8.81 -26.34
CA LYS A 4 -23.14 -9.57 -26.38
C LYS A 4 -22.41 -9.50 -25.04
N PRO A 5 -21.66 -10.54 -24.64
CA PRO A 5 -20.83 -10.50 -23.45
C PRO A 5 -19.70 -9.47 -23.58
N LEU A 6 -19.19 -9.01 -22.43
CA LEU A 6 -18.13 -7.99 -22.34
C LEU A 6 -16.89 -8.35 -23.18
N ALA A 7 -16.47 -9.61 -23.17
CA ALA A 7 -15.30 -10.08 -23.91
C ALA A 7 -15.45 -9.87 -25.43
N GLU A 8 -16.63 -10.14 -25.99
CA GLU A 8 -16.90 -9.91 -27.42
C GLU A 8 -16.89 -8.41 -27.77
N TRP A 9 -17.44 -7.55 -26.91
CA TRP A 9 -17.39 -6.10 -27.13
C TRP A 9 -15.96 -5.58 -27.07
N ILE A 10 -15.14 -6.06 -26.12
CA ILE A 10 -13.73 -5.71 -26.02
C ILE A 10 -13.00 -6.08 -27.32
N GLU A 11 -13.19 -7.30 -27.84
CA GLU A 11 -12.55 -7.73 -29.08
C GLU A 11 -12.98 -6.88 -30.29
N LEU A 12 -14.28 -6.55 -30.39
CA LEU A 12 -14.78 -5.68 -31.46
C LEU A 12 -14.19 -4.27 -31.38
N PHE A 13 -14.11 -3.69 -30.17
CA PHE A 13 -13.52 -2.37 -29.98
C PHE A 13 -12.01 -2.35 -30.19
N GLN A 14 -11.31 -3.42 -29.81
CA GLN A 14 -9.89 -3.64 -30.15
C GLN A 14 -9.69 -3.58 -31.66
N LYS A 15 -10.48 -4.32 -32.44
CA LYS A 15 -10.38 -4.32 -33.91
C LYS A 15 -10.68 -2.96 -34.54
N ALA A 16 -11.54 -2.16 -33.92
CA ALA A 16 -11.92 -0.84 -34.44
C ALA A 16 -10.82 0.24 -34.27
N ASN A 17 -9.83 0.04 -33.38
CA ASN A 17 -8.64 0.89 -33.13
C ASN A 17 -8.85 2.39 -32.80
N GLN A 18 -10.06 2.94 -32.91
CA GLN A 18 -10.33 4.39 -32.76
C GLN A 18 -11.22 4.73 -31.56
N ILE A 19 -11.69 3.72 -30.83
CA ILE A 19 -12.61 3.89 -29.71
C ILE A 19 -11.84 3.67 -28.41
N PRO A 20 -11.78 4.66 -27.49
CA PRO A 20 -11.29 4.41 -26.14
C PRO A 20 -12.32 3.58 -25.37
N TYR A 21 -11.88 2.47 -24.80
CA TYR A 21 -12.73 1.58 -24.00
C TYR A 21 -11.92 0.94 -22.88
N GLY A 22 -12.62 0.39 -21.89
CA GLY A 22 -12.04 -0.42 -20.84
C GLY A 22 -13.14 -1.14 -20.05
N PRO A 23 -12.88 -2.35 -19.52
CA PRO A 23 -13.84 -3.03 -18.67
C PRO A 23 -14.02 -2.28 -17.34
N ILE A 24 -15.21 -2.37 -16.77
CA ILE A 24 -15.43 -2.02 -15.36
C ILE A 24 -14.97 -3.22 -14.53
N ASN A 25 -13.80 -3.10 -13.92
CA ASN A 25 -13.22 -4.17 -13.12
C ASN A 25 -13.79 -4.19 -11.70
N ASP A 26 -14.03 -5.38 -11.16
CA ASP A 26 -14.18 -5.58 -9.73
C ASP A 26 -12.79 -5.68 -9.05
N MET A 27 -12.74 -5.85 -7.73
CA MET A 27 -11.46 -5.91 -7.01
C MET A 27 -10.58 -7.08 -7.47
N LYS A 28 -11.16 -8.21 -7.87
CA LYS A 28 -10.40 -9.35 -8.38
C LYS A 28 -9.78 -9.00 -9.75
N GLY A 29 -10.59 -8.48 -10.67
CA GLY A 29 -10.16 -8.06 -12.00
C GLY A 29 -9.11 -6.94 -11.96
N VAL A 30 -9.17 -6.03 -10.98
CA VAL A 30 -8.12 -5.02 -10.77
C VAL A 30 -6.78 -5.68 -10.46
N PHE A 31 -6.72 -6.62 -9.51
CA PHE A 31 -5.45 -7.23 -9.10
C PHE A 31 -4.92 -8.30 -10.08
N GLU A 32 -5.78 -8.85 -10.93
CA GLU A 32 -5.40 -9.76 -12.01
C GLU A 32 -5.05 -9.02 -13.32
N ASN A 33 -5.28 -7.71 -13.39
CA ASN A 33 -5.02 -6.92 -14.58
C ASN A 33 -3.52 -6.97 -14.98
N GLU A 34 -3.28 -7.17 -16.27
CA GLU A 34 -1.92 -7.27 -16.83
C GLU A 34 -1.07 -6.05 -16.53
N GLN A 35 -1.64 -4.83 -16.59
CA GLN A 35 -0.90 -3.61 -16.28
C GLN A 35 -0.57 -3.49 -14.80
N VAL A 36 -1.48 -3.90 -13.91
CA VAL A 36 -1.22 -3.92 -12.45
C VAL A 36 -0.07 -4.88 -12.12
N THR A 37 -0.04 -6.04 -12.78
CA THR A 37 1.03 -7.03 -12.66
C THR A 37 2.35 -6.53 -13.25
N PHE A 38 2.32 -6.02 -14.49
CA PHE A 38 3.49 -5.49 -15.20
C PHE A 38 4.16 -4.35 -14.44
N LEU A 39 3.35 -3.43 -13.89
CA LEU A 39 3.83 -2.29 -13.10
C LEU A 39 4.20 -2.64 -11.65
N LYS A 40 4.11 -3.93 -11.26
CA LYS A 40 4.39 -4.42 -9.90
C LYS A 40 3.71 -3.58 -8.83
N GLN A 41 2.42 -3.28 -9.04
CA GLN A 41 1.64 -2.39 -8.18
C GLN A 41 1.20 -3.03 -6.86
N VAL A 42 1.34 -4.34 -6.71
CA VAL A 42 1.05 -5.03 -5.46
C VAL A 42 2.36 -5.44 -4.82
N LEU A 43 2.63 -4.89 -3.64
CA LEU A 43 3.82 -5.18 -2.84
C LEU A 43 3.45 -6.06 -1.65
N GLU A 44 4.41 -6.84 -1.16
CA GLU A 44 4.27 -7.62 0.06
C GLU A 44 5.08 -6.99 1.18
N MET A 45 4.47 -6.84 2.35
CA MET A 45 5.08 -6.26 3.53
C MET A 45 5.02 -7.24 4.71
N LYS A 46 6.16 -7.47 5.38
CA LYS A 46 6.14 -8.13 6.70
C LYS A 46 5.54 -7.17 7.72
N ASN A 47 4.54 -7.63 8.46
CA ASN A 47 3.92 -6.87 9.53
C ASN A 47 4.13 -7.64 10.86
N PRO A 48 4.72 -7.02 11.91
CA PRO A 48 4.96 -7.68 13.19
C PRO A 48 3.73 -8.36 13.80
N ASN A 49 2.53 -7.84 13.53
CA ASN A 49 1.27 -8.35 14.08
C ASN A 49 0.60 -9.42 13.21
N ARG A 50 1.25 -9.87 12.13
CA ARG A 50 0.69 -10.84 11.20
C ARG A 50 1.71 -11.95 10.90
N THR A 51 1.24 -13.19 10.94
CA THR A 51 2.07 -14.37 10.62
C THR A 51 2.44 -14.44 9.14
N LYS A 52 1.63 -13.84 8.25
CA LYS A 52 1.87 -13.79 6.81
C LYS A 52 2.12 -12.35 6.35
N PRO A 53 2.93 -12.15 5.29
CA PRO A 53 3.05 -10.85 4.65
C PRO A 53 1.69 -10.31 4.24
N VAL A 54 1.51 -9.00 4.39
CA VAL A 54 0.31 -8.30 3.94
C VAL A 54 0.54 -7.74 2.55
N ARG A 55 -0.45 -7.89 1.68
CA ARG A 55 -0.46 -7.27 0.34
C ARG A 55 -0.92 -5.83 0.47
N ILE A 56 -0.18 -4.92 -0.14
CA ILE A 56 -0.46 -3.48 -0.14
C ILE A 56 -0.30 -2.93 -1.55
N VAL A 57 -1.01 -1.86 -1.84
CA VAL A 57 -0.85 -1.13 -3.11
C VAL A 57 0.42 -0.29 -3.02
N GLY A 58 1.29 -0.44 -4.01
CA GLY A 58 2.51 0.33 -4.14
C GLY A 58 2.25 1.78 -4.56
N PRO A 59 3.31 2.61 -4.61
CA PRO A 59 3.22 3.98 -5.10
C PRO A 59 2.72 4.04 -6.55
N SER A 60 1.84 5.00 -6.83
CA SER A 60 1.21 5.16 -8.15
C SER A 60 2.21 5.51 -9.26
N VAL A 61 3.35 6.11 -8.89
CA VAL A 61 4.38 6.58 -9.83
C VAL A 61 5.61 5.69 -9.75
N ASN A 62 6.20 5.42 -10.92
CA ASN A 62 7.46 4.70 -11.04
C ASN A 62 8.58 5.71 -11.30
N PHE A 63 9.73 5.52 -10.65
CA PHE A 63 10.95 6.26 -10.97
C PHE A 63 11.98 5.26 -11.50
N GLU A 64 12.62 5.59 -12.61
CA GLU A 64 13.55 4.69 -13.32
C GLU A 64 14.67 4.17 -12.40
N ASN A 65 15.19 5.04 -11.53
CA ASN A 65 16.31 4.73 -10.64
C ASN A 65 15.89 4.33 -9.22
N ILE A 66 14.60 4.08 -8.97
CA ILE A 66 14.12 3.70 -7.64
C ILE A 66 13.20 2.48 -7.74
N GLU A 67 13.64 1.36 -7.19
CA GLU A 67 12.78 0.20 -7.05
C GLU A 67 11.62 0.47 -6.09
N LYS A 68 10.39 0.14 -6.50
CA LYS A 68 9.19 0.31 -5.65
C LYS A 68 9.28 -0.36 -4.29
N SER A 69 9.91 -1.53 -4.24
CA SER A 69 10.15 -2.29 -3.00
C SER A 69 10.90 -1.46 -1.95
N THR A 70 11.81 -0.58 -2.39
CA THR A 70 12.61 0.27 -1.49
C THR A 70 11.83 1.44 -0.90
N MET A 71 10.72 1.84 -1.53
CA MET A 71 9.84 2.88 -0.99
C MET A 71 9.06 2.37 0.22
N LEU A 72 8.95 1.04 0.36
CA LEU A 72 8.32 0.39 1.50
C LEU A 72 9.33 0.19 2.64
N ARG A 73 9.50 1.22 3.48
CA ARG A 73 10.57 1.23 4.49
C ARG A 73 10.29 0.40 5.74
N ARG A 74 9.07 0.45 6.27
CA ARG A 74 8.68 -0.25 7.51
C ARG A 74 7.18 -0.49 7.56
N ALA A 75 6.76 -1.46 8.36
CA ALA A 75 5.36 -1.68 8.68
C ALA A 75 4.75 -0.44 9.36
N ALA A 76 3.42 -0.34 9.29
CA ALA A 76 2.68 0.64 10.06
C ALA A 76 2.97 0.43 11.56
N PRO A 77 3.33 1.50 12.29
CA PRO A 77 3.68 1.36 13.69
C PRO A 77 2.47 0.97 14.53
N LEU A 78 2.75 0.28 15.63
CA LEU A 78 1.79 0.11 16.72
C LEU A 78 1.51 1.45 17.39
N LEU A 79 0.37 1.49 18.08
CA LEU A 79 0.02 2.60 18.94
C LEU A 79 1.11 2.78 20.00
N GLY A 80 1.76 3.94 19.99
CA GLY A 80 2.84 4.29 20.92
C GLY A 80 4.21 3.66 20.66
N GLU A 81 4.40 2.90 19.56
CA GLU A 81 5.65 2.15 19.30
C GLU A 81 6.92 3.00 19.40
N HIS A 82 6.82 4.27 18.97
CA HIS A 82 7.95 5.19 18.93
C HIS A 82 7.89 6.30 20.00
N THR A 83 6.90 6.29 20.91
CA THR A 83 6.69 7.38 21.90
C THR A 83 7.95 7.67 22.70
N ARG A 84 8.51 6.65 23.36
CA ARG A 84 9.72 6.81 24.18
C ARG A 84 10.92 7.26 23.35
N SER A 85 11.13 6.63 22.20
CA SER A 85 12.26 6.94 21.32
C SER A 85 12.26 8.41 20.94
N ILE A 86 11.11 8.93 20.47
CA ILE A 86 10.98 10.34 20.07
C ILE A 86 11.17 11.28 21.26
N LEU A 87 10.57 10.99 22.42
CA LEU A 87 10.73 11.83 23.62
C LEU A 87 12.19 11.92 24.06
N GLN A 88 12.93 10.82 23.95
CA GLN A 88 14.32 10.76 24.36
C GLN A 88 15.26 11.38 23.32
N THR A 89 15.16 10.98 22.04
CA THR A 89 16.14 11.34 21.01
C THR A 89 15.88 12.71 20.40
N GLU A 90 14.61 13.04 20.14
CA GLU A 90 14.24 14.29 19.46
C GLU A 90 13.95 15.42 20.45
N LEU A 91 13.41 15.09 21.63
CA LEU A 91 12.95 16.07 22.62
C LEU A 91 13.81 16.12 23.90
N GLY A 92 14.78 15.23 24.06
CA GLY A 92 15.75 15.27 25.15
C GLY A 92 15.19 14.97 26.54
N TYR A 93 14.04 14.30 26.64
CA TYR A 93 13.48 13.90 27.93
C TYR A 93 14.34 12.81 28.58
N THR A 94 14.49 12.90 29.90
CA THR A 94 15.13 11.83 30.68
C THR A 94 14.18 10.65 30.85
N ASN A 95 14.73 9.47 31.14
CA ASN A 95 13.91 8.27 31.36
C ASN A 95 12.91 8.46 32.51
N GLU A 96 13.31 9.16 33.57
CA GLU A 96 12.49 9.40 34.76
C GLU A 96 11.26 10.25 34.42
N ASN A 97 11.41 11.27 33.58
CA ASN A 97 10.29 12.10 33.14
C ASN A 97 9.33 11.31 32.23
N ILE A 98 9.86 10.48 31.33
CA ILE A 98 9.04 9.64 30.44
C ILE A 98 8.25 8.62 31.27
N ASP A 99 8.90 7.97 32.24
CA ASP A 99 8.25 6.99 33.14
C ASP A 99 7.11 7.62 33.94
N LYS A 100 7.31 8.86 34.41
CA LYS A 100 6.25 9.61 35.10
C LYS A 100 5.05 9.88 34.18
N LEU A 101 5.27 10.30 32.94
CA LEU A 101 4.18 10.54 31.98
C LEU A 101 3.40 9.26 31.65
N ILE A 102 4.08 8.11 31.60
CA ILE A 102 3.44 6.80 31.42
C ILE A 102 2.61 6.42 32.66
N GLN A 103 3.17 6.59 33.87
CA GLN A 103 2.47 6.32 35.13
C GLN A 103 1.22 7.19 35.29
N ASP A 104 1.33 8.48 34.93
CA ASP A 104 0.24 9.45 34.94
C ASP A 104 -0.78 9.20 33.79
N LYS A 105 -0.53 8.21 32.92
CA LYS A 105 -1.35 7.84 31.75
C LYS A 105 -1.56 8.98 30.75
N ILE A 106 -0.60 9.89 30.68
CA ILE A 106 -0.59 10.99 29.70
C ILE A 106 -0.12 10.46 28.35
N ILE A 107 0.82 9.51 28.37
CA ILE A 107 1.34 8.80 27.20
C ILE A 107 1.33 7.29 27.46
N GLN A 108 1.57 6.51 26.40
CA GLN A 108 1.67 5.04 26.41
C GLN A 108 2.95 4.59 25.72
#